data_AF-A0A537EYF5-F1
#
_entry.id   AF-A0A537EYF5-F1
#
_cell.length_a   1.000
_cell.length_b   1.000
_cell.length_c   1.000
_cell.angle_alpha   90.00
_cell.angle_beta   90.00
_cell.angle_gamma   90.00
#
_symmetry.space_group_name_H-M   'P 1'
#
loop_
_entity.id
_entity.type
_entity.pdbx_description
1 polymer ?
#
loop_
_entity_poly.entity_id
_entity_poly.type
_entity_poly.pdbx_seq_one_letter_code
_entity_poly.pdbx_strand_id
1 'polypeptide(L)'
;MMEYRDVYLTEPKDDIREELREEIRSLKDEIRHQVSQALESSGTGSIRVDLHKDDVAQSEPSFVVVKDLVRQIRENVKSSLATKGEIAVDELVDSMPETTAADLLKSLANTDRLKMVKMLYSTRKTFSDFKTVIGLEAASVNNHLKSLLNMGLVSHSDEGGYELTKRGRILTRTLALMSEALGGEQID
;
A
#
# COMPACT_ATOMS: atom_id res chain seq x y z
N MET A 1 -55.46 24.78 -5.83
CA MET A 1 -54.90 24.05 -6.99
C MET A 1 -53.67 24.83 -7.41
N MET A 2 -52.48 24.33 -7.11
CA MET A 2 -51.20 25.00 -7.36
C MET A 2 -50.23 23.94 -7.88
N GLU A 3 -49.93 23.98 -9.17
CA GLU A 3 -48.93 23.11 -9.80
C GLU A 3 -47.54 23.58 -9.39
N TYR A 4 -46.77 22.71 -8.73
CA TYR A 4 -45.33 22.88 -8.59
C TYR A 4 -44.67 22.24 -9.82
N ARG A 5 -44.02 23.08 -10.62
CA ARG A 5 -43.16 22.68 -11.74
C ARG A 5 -41.76 22.43 -11.17
N ASP A 6 -41.34 21.18 -11.10
CA ASP A 6 -39.95 20.82 -10.81
C ASP A 6 -39.07 21.17 -12.01
N VAL A 7 -38.15 22.10 -11.82
CA VAL A 7 -37.09 22.43 -12.77
C VAL A 7 -35.84 21.66 -12.32
N TYR A 8 -35.53 20.57 -13.02
CA TYR A 8 -34.31 19.80 -12.80
C TYR A 8 -33.09 20.64 -13.18
N LEU A 9 -32.34 21.09 -12.18
CA LEU A 9 -30.99 21.63 -12.33
C LEU A 9 -30.03 20.46 -12.50
N THR A 10 -29.43 20.31 -13.69
CA THR A 10 -28.32 19.38 -13.94
C THR A 10 -27.08 19.83 -13.17
N GLU A 11 -26.46 18.91 -12.41
CA GLU A 11 -25.32 19.24 -11.55
C GLU A 11 -24.03 19.56 -12.36
N PRO A 12 -23.22 20.52 -11.91
CA PRO A 12 -22.01 21.00 -12.62
C PRO A 12 -20.90 19.95 -12.80
N LYS A 13 -21.02 18.75 -12.20
CA LYS A 13 -20.04 17.67 -12.36
C LYS A 13 -20.19 16.90 -13.67
N ASP A 14 -21.38 16.91 -14.27
CA ASP A 14 -21.63 16.20 -15.52
C ASP A 14 -21.09 17.00 -16.71
N ASP A 15 -21.12 18.33 -16.64
CA ASP A 15 -20.59 19.24 -17.67
C ASP A 15 -19.07 19.07 -17.84
N ILE A 16 -18.32 19.03 -16.73
CA ILE A 16 -16.86 18.83 -16.74
C ILE A 16 -16.48 17.44 -17.29
N ARG A 17 -17.32 16.42 -17.06
CA ARG A 17 -17.08 15.07 -17.57
C ARG A 17 -17.29 14.99 -19.07
N GLU A 18 -18.26 15.72 -19.61
CA GLU A 18 -18.49 15.78 -21.05
C GLU A 18 -17.42 16.61 -21.75
N GLU A 19 -17.01 17.76 -21.20
CA GLU A 19 -15.92 18.57 -21.74
C GLU A 19 -14.61 17.76 -21.83
N LEU A 20 -14.26 17.02 -20.77
CA LEU A 20 -13.08 16.15 -20.75
C LEU A 20 -13.19 14.99 -21.77
N ARG A 21 -14.39 14.47 -22.02
CA ARG A 21 -14.62 13.41 -23.01
C ARG A 21 -14.46 13.93 -24.43
N GLU A 22 -14.91 15.15 -24.70
CA GLU A 22 -14.75 15.80 -26.00
C GLU A 22 -13.28 16.12 -26.27
N GLU A 23 -12.56 16.60 -25.26
CA GLU A 23 -11.13 16.90 -25.38
C GLU A 23 -10.29 15.63 -25.65
N ILE A 24 -10.58 14.53 -24.94
CA ILE A 24 -9.95 13.22 -25.21
C ILE A 24 -10.25 12.72 -26.63
N ARG A 25 -11.49 12.93 -27.11
CA ARG A 25 -11.89 12.52 -28.46
C ARG A 25 -11.13 13.30 -29.52
N SER A 26 -11.03 14.62 -29.36
CA SER A 26 -10.28 15.51 -30.24
C SER A 26 -8.80 15.14 -30.32
N LEU A 27 -8.15 14.94 -29.17
CA LEU A 27 -6.74 14.53 -29.11
C LEU A 27 -6.47 13.19 -29.81
N LYS A 28 -7.41 12.24 -29.71
CA LYS A 28 -7.29 10.93 -30.34
C LYS A 28 -7.36 11.00 -31.87
N ASP A 29 -8.19 11.90 -32.39
CA ASP A 29 -8.34 12.10 -33.83
C ASP A 29 -7.12 12.84 -34.43
N GLU A 30 -6.57 13.81 -33.70
CA GLU A 30 -5.34 14.51 -34.08
C GLU A 30 -4.13 13.57 -34.16
N ILE A 31 -3.96 12.68 -33.16
CA ILE A 31 -2.90 11.66 -33.18
C ILE A 31 -3.05 10.73 -34.39
N ARG A 32 -4.28 10.31 -34.71
CA ARG A 32 -4.54 9.44 -35.86
C ARG A 32 -4.16 10.13 -37.18
N HIS A 33 -4.41 11.43 -37.28
CA HIS A 33 -4.06 12.22 -38.45
C HIS A 33 -2.53 12.34 -38.61
N GLN A 34 -1.81 12.64 -37.54
CA GLN A 34 -0.34 12.73 -37.55
C GLN A 34 0.33 11.38 -37.87
N VAL A 35 -0.18 10.28 -37.33
CA VAL A 35 0.33 8.93 -37.63
C VAL A 35 0.11 8.56 -39.10
N SER A 36 -1.03 8.95 -39.67
CA SER A 36 -1.32 8.70 -41.10
C SER A 36 -0.38 9.49 -42.01
N GLN A 37 -0.12 10.77 -41.70
CA GLN A 37 0.85 11.58 -42.44
C GLN A 37 2.29 11.06 -42.32
N ALA A 38 2.68 10.52 -41.16
CA ALA A 38 3.99 9.92 -40.95
C ALA A 38 4.18 8.61 -41.75
N LEU A 39 3.11 7.84 -41.96
CA LEU A 39 3.12 6.62 -42.77
C LEU A 39 3.18 6.92 -44.27
N GLU A 40 2.53 8.00 -44.73
CA GLU A 40 2.57 8.42 -46.14
C GLU A 40 3.91 9.05 -46.55
N SER A 41 4.64 9.68 -45.62
CA SER A 41 5.95 10.29 -45.88
C SER A 41 7.13 9.30 -45.91
N SER A 42 6.93 8.05 -45.46
CA SER A 42 7.96 7.01 -45.48
C SER A 42 7.75 6.06 -46.68
N GLY A 43 8.42 6.36 -47.79
CA GLY A 43 8.33 5.62 -49.05
C GLY A 43 8.70 4.13 -48.97
N THR A 44 7.82 3.31 -49.56
CA THR A 44 8.07 2.02 -50.24
C THR A 44 9.18 1.10 -49.74
N GLY A 45 8.78 0.09 -48.95
CA GLY A 45 9.52 -1.14 -48.73
C GLY A 45 8.66 -2.14 -47.95
N SER A 46 7.83 -2.92 -48.63
CA SER A 46 7.00 -3.93 -47.96
C SER A 46 7.83 -5.17 -47.60
N ILE A 47 8.43 -5.16 -46.42
CA ILE A 47 8.93 -6.40 -45.80
C ILE A 47 7.71 -7.15 -45.28
N ARG A 48 7.33 -8.24 -45.94
CA ARG A 48 6.33 -9.18 -45.41
C ARG A 48 6.98 -9.97 -44.28
N VAL A 49 6.73 -9.54 -43.05
CA VAL A 49 7.03 -10.32 -41.84
C VAL A 49 5.72 -10.94 -41.38
N ASP A 50 5.66 -12.27 -41.35
CA ASP A 50 4.51 -13.00 -40.85
C ASP A 50 4.52 -12.89 -39.32
N LEU A 51 3.73 -11.95 -38.79
CA LEU A 51 3.63 -11.69 -37.37
C LEU A 51 2.41 -12.44 -36.83
N HIS A 52 2.63 -13.39 -35.94
CA HIS A 52 1.56 -13.96 -35.12
C HIS A 52 0.94 -12.83 -34.29
N LYS A 53 -0.40 -12.82 -34.19
CA LYS A 53 -1.21 -11.74 -33.58
C LYS A 53 -0.80 -11.37 -32.14
N ASP A 54 -0.03 -12.21 -31.46
CA ASP A 54 0.40 -12.00 -30.08
C ASP A 54 1.70 -11.18 -29.97
N ASP A 55 2.51 -11.07 -31.04
CA ASP A 55 3.81 -10.36 -31.00
C ASP A 55 3.69 -8.85 -31.31
N VAL A 56 2.60 -8.42 -31.95
CA VAL A 56 2.39 -7.00 -32.32
C VAL A 56 1.93 -6.16 -31.11
N ALA A 57 1.31 -6.79 -30.11
CA ALA A 57 0.78 -6.08 -28.93
C ALA A 57 1.88 -5.58 -27.96
N GLN A 58 3.13 -6.02 -28.11
CA GLN A 58 4.25 -5.65 -27.24
C GLN A 58 5.14 -4.53 -27.81
N SER A 59 4.87 -4.07 -29.04
CA SER A 59 5.77 -3.17 -29.77
C SER A 59 5.15 -1.83 -30.18
N GLU A 60 3.99 -1.44 -29.63
CA GLU A 60 3.51 -0.07 -29.83
C GLU A 60 4.36 0.91 -28.98
N PRO A 61 5.04 1.91 -29.60
CA PRO A 61 5.90 2.86 -28.89
C PRO A 61 5.18 3.61 -27.76
N SER A 62 3.87 3.80 -27.91
CA SER A 62 2.96 4.39 -26.93
C SER A 62 2.91 3.62 -25.61
N PHE A 63 3.00 2.29 -25.62
CA PHE A 63 2.95 1.48 -24.39
C PHE A 63 4.27 1.53 -23.60
N VAL A 64 5.41 1.54 -24.30
CA VAL A 64 6.74 1.65 -23.68
C VAL A 64 6.91 3.03 -23.04
N VAL A 65 6.49 4.10 -23.72
CA VAL A 65 6.53 5.48 -23.20
C VAL A 65 5.62 5.63 -21.98
N VAL A 66 4.40 5.05 -21.99
CA VAL A 66 3.50 5.08 -20.84
C VAL A 66 4.08 4.30 -19.65
N LYS A 67 4.70 3.14 -19.89
CA LYS A 67 5.35 2.36 -18.83
C LYS A 67 6.52 3.11 -18.21
N ASP A 68 7.33 3.79 -19.00
CA ASP A 68 8.45 4.59 -18.52
C ASP A 68 7.99 5.84 -17.76
N LEU A 69 6.95 6.53 -18.24
CA LEU A 69 6.34 7.64 -17.52
C LEU A 69 5.75 7.20 -16.17
N VAL A 70 5.04 6.06 -16.13
CA VAL A 70 4.51 5.50 -14.89
C VAL A 70 5.65 5.09 -13.95
N ARG A 71 6.74 4.53 -14.47
CA ARG A 71 7.94 4.19 -13.68
C ARG A 71 8.59 5.45 -13.11
N GLN A 72 8.73 6.49 -13.91
CA GLN A 72 9.34 7.75 -13.52
C GLN A 72 8.49 8.52 -12.52
N ILE A 73 7.16 8.55 -12.68
CA ILE A 73 6.23 9.10 -11.69
C ILE A 73 6.31 8.32 -10.38
N ARG A 74 6.34 6.98 -10.45
CA ARG A 74 6.51 6.13 -9.25
C ARG A 74 7.83 6.41 -8.54
N GLU A 75 8.93 6.52 -9.29
CA GLU A 75 10.24 6.81 -8.71
C GLU A 75 10.32 8.22 -8.14
N ASN A 76 9.72 9.22 -8.81
CA ASN A 76 9.70 10.61 -8.33
C ASN A 76 8.78 10.80 -7.12
N VAL A 77 7.66 10.08 -7.06
CA VAL A 77 6.79 10.05 -5.87
C VAL A 77 7.49 9.30 -4.75
N LYS A 78 8.13 8.16 -5.03
CA LYS A 78 8.91 7.41 -4.04
C LYS A 78 10.08 8.23 -3.50
N SER A 79 10.82 8.95 -4.35
CA SER A 79 11.94 9.79 -3.95
C SER A 79 11.45 11.05 -3.21
N SER A 80 10.38 11.71 -3.67
CA SER A 80 9.81 12.85 -2.95
C SER A 80 9.21 12.47 -1.60
N LEU A 81 8.59 11.28 -1.49
CA LEU A 81 8.15 10.71 -0.23
C LEU A 81 9.33 10.22 0.62
N ALA A 82 10.42 9.77 0.02
CA ALA A 82 11.65 9.42 0.74
C ALA A 82 12.32 10.67 1.30
N THR A 83 12.45 11.76 0.55
CA THR A 83 13.09 13.00 1.02
C THR A 83 12.21 13.79 1.98
N LYS A 84 10.90 13.92 1.71
CA LYS A 84 9.96 14.51 2.69
C LYS A 84 9.72 13.60 3.88
N GLY A 85 9.84 12.29 3.68
CA GLY A 85 9.77 11.26 4.71
C GLY A 85 11.01 11.24 5.58
N GLU A 86 12.21 11.41 5.02
CA GLU A 86 13.49 11.48 5.74
C GLU A 86 13.52 12.70 6.64
N ILE A 87 13.18 13.90 6.14
CA ILE A 87 13.08 15.12 6.96
C ILE A 87 12.04 14.92 8.10
N ALA A 88 10.89 14.31 7.80
CA ALA A 88 9.89 14.01 8.82
C ALA A 88 10.33 12.90 9.80
N VAL A 89 11.17 11.95 9.36
CA VAL A 89 11.70 10.87 10.18
C VAL A 89 12.80 11.39 11.10
N ASP A 90 13.69 12.26 10.62
CA ASP A 90 14.74 12.90 11.43
C ASP A 90 14.11 13.72 12.57
N GLU A 91 13.08 14.52 12.27
CA GLU A 91 12.31 15.24 13.29
C GLU A 91 11.59 14.29 14.29
N LEU A 92 11.07 13.15 13.80
CA LEU A 92 10.48 12.12 14.67
C LEU A 92 11.52 11.43 15.55
N VAL A 93 12.74 11.22 15.04
CA VAL A 93 13.86 10.65 15.81
C VAL A 93 14.29 11.63 16.89
N ASP A 94 14.49 12.90 16.55
CA ASP A 94 14.90 13.95 17.49
C ASP A 94 13.86 14.21 18.58
N SER A 95 12.57 14.06 18.26
CA SER A 95 11.47 14.27 19.20
C SER A 95 10.98 12.99 19.89
N MET A 96 11.60 11.83 19.61
CA MET A 96 11.18 10.55 20.17
C MET A 96 11.49 10.46 21.67
N PRO A 97 10.48 10.26 22.54
CA PRO A 97 10.74 10.05 23.95
C PRO A 97 11.39 8.68 24.18
N GLU A 98 12.61 8.64 24.72
CA GLU A 98 13.40 7.42 24.89
C GLU A 98 12.75 6.42 25.83
N THR A 99 12.05 6.91 26.86
CA THR A 99 11.29 6.06 27.79
C THR A 99 10.17 5.32 27.08
N THR A 100 9.44 6.01 26.21
CA THR A 100 8.35 5.41 25.41
C THR A 100 8.91 4.41 24.40
N ALA A 101 10.03 4.74 23.74
CA ALA A 101 10.72 3.84 22.82
C ALA A 101 11.22 2.58 23.54
N ALA A 102 11.87 2.72 24.70
CA ALA A 102 12.36 1.62 25.51
C ALA A 102 11.21 0.72 26.00
N ASP A 103 10.09 1.29 26.43
CA ASP A 103 8.93 0.52 26.86
C ASP A 103 8.30 -0.25 25.69
N LEU A 104 8.25 0.34 24.50
CA LEU A 104 7.84 -0.36 23.29
C LEU A 104 8.78 -1.51 22.94
N LEU A 105 10.09 -1.33 23.02
CA LEU A 105 11.04 -2.42 22.79
C LEU A 105 10.87 -3.53 23.83
N LYS A 106 10.78 -3.18 25.12
CA LYS A 106 10.52 -4.14 26.21
C LYS A 106 9.20 -4.87 26.05
N SER A 107 8.19 -4.29 25.41
CA SER A 107 6.89 -4.92 25.15
C SER A 107 6.99 -6.16 24.25
N LEU A 108 7.97 -6.16 23.34
CA LEU A 108 8.14 -7.21 22.34
C LEU A 108 9.47 -7.96 22.49
N ALA A 109 10.38 -7.52 23.35
CA ALA A 109 11.65 -8.20 23.67
C ALA A 109 11.45 -9.49 24.49
N ASN A 110 10.54 -10.35 24.07
CA ASN A 110 10.34 -11.70 24.60
C ASN A 110 9.74 -12.56 23.48
N THR A 111 10.35 -13.72 23.24
CA THR A 111 10.01 -14.61 22.14
C THR A 111 8.56 -15.10 22.19
N ASP A 112 8.00 -15.34 23.37
CA ASP A 112 6.62 -15.82 23.49
C ASP A 112 5.60 -14.71 23.21
N ARG A 113 5.86 -13.46 23.65
CA ARG A 113 5.06 -12.30 23.22
C ARG A 113 5.11 -12.10 21.70
N LEU A 114 6.27 -12.29 21.07
CA LEU A 114 6.38 -12.23 19.62
C LEU A 114 5.56 -13.32 18.93
N LYS A 115 5.59 -14.55 19.43
CA LYS A 115 4.72 -15.63 18.94
C LYS A 115 3.24 -15.27 19.07
N MET A 116 2.82 -14.76 20.24
CA MET A 116 1.43 -14.34 20.49
C MET A 116 0.99 -13.24 19.52
N VAL A 117 1.82 -12.22 19.33
CA VAL A 117 1.56 -11.11 18.41
C VAL A 117 1.49 -11.61 16.96
N LYS A 118 2.38 -12.52 16.53
CA LYS A 118 2.32 -13.16 15.20
C LYS A 118 1.03 -13.96 15.01
N MET A 119 0.57 -14.69 16.03
CA MET A 119 -0.71 -15.40 15.96
C MET A 119 -1.89 -14.44 15.77
N LEU A 120 -1.89 -13.33 16.53
CA LEU A 120 -2.93 -12.30 16.47
C LEU A 120 -2.90 -11.46 15.17
N TYR A 121 -1.74 -11.43 14.50
CA TYR A 121 -1.60 -10.71 13.23
C TYR A 121 -2.48 -11.32 12.13
N SER A 122 -2.59 -12.66 12.10
CA SER A 122 -3.40 -13.38 11.12
C SER A 122 -4.89 -13.32 11.44
N THR A 123 -5.27 -13.54 12.70
CA THR A 123 -6.68 -13.56 13.13
C THR A 123 -6.80 -13.42 14.64
N ARG A 124 -8.00 -13.10 15.14
CA ARG A 124 -8.28 -13.07 16.58
C ARG A 124 -8.00 -14.41 17.25
N LYS A 125 -7.61 -14.37 18.53
CA LYS A 125 -7.29 -15.56 19.33
C LYS A 125 -7.91 -15.48 20.72
N THR A 126 -8.31 -16.62 21.24
CA THR A 126 -8.77 -16.79 22.61
C THR A 126 -7.60 -17.08 23.55
N PHE A 127 -7.85 -17.01 24.86
CA PHE A 127 -6.87 -17.41 25.87
C PHE A 127 -6.40 -18.87 25.69
N SER A 128 -7.34 -19.76 25.36
CA SER A 128 -7.07 -21.19 25.13
C SER A 128 -6.19 -21.44 23.90
N ASP A 129 -6.30 -20.62 22.86
CA ASP A 129 -5.44 -20.71 21.67
C ASP A 129 -3.97 -20.48 22.04
N PHE A 130 -3.68 -19.54 22.94
CA PHE A 130 -2.31 -19.27 23.37
C PHE A 130 -1.71 -20.40 24.19
N LYS A 131 -2.51 -21.00 25.08
CA LYS A 131 -2.07 -22.18 25.86
C LYS A 131 -1.72 -23.36 24.95
N THR A 132 -2.56 -23.63 23.96
CA THR A 132 -2.43 -24.81 23.09
C THR A 132 -1.32 -24.67 22.06
N VAL A 133 -1.21 -23.52 21.40
CA VAL A 133 -0.26 -23.33 20.28
C VAL A 133 1.15 -23.00 20.77
N ILE A 134 1.27 -22.23 21.85
CA ILE A 134 2.57 -21.78 22.36
C ILE A 134 3.08 -22.70 23.48
N GLY A 135 2.22 -23.55 24.03
CA GLY A 135 2.58 -24.45 25.14
C GLY A 135 2.82 -23.70 26.45
N LEU A 136 2.19 -22.54 26.63
CA LEU A 136 2.38 -21.71 27.81
C LEU A 136 1.42 -22.05 28.94
N GLU A 137 1.94 -21.99 30.16
CA GLU A 137 1.14 -22.05 31.38
C GLU A 137 0.21 -20.83 31.50
N ALA A 138 -0.94 -21.04 32.16
CA ALA A 138 -1.98 -20.01 32.27
C ALA A 138 -1.48 -18.70 32.93
N ALA A 139 -0.56 -18.79 33.90
CA ALA A 139 0.05 -17.62 34.51
C ALA A 139 0.92 -16.83 33.51
N SER A 140 1.67 -17.53 32.67
CA SER A 140 2.52 -16.92 31.65
C SER A 140 1.70 -16.20 30.57
N VAL A 141 0.65 -16.87 30.06
CA VAL A 141 -0.28 -16.27 29.09
C VAL A 141 -0.92 -15.00 29.65
N ASN A 142 -1.36 -15.02 30.90
CA ASN A 142 -1.93 -13.84 31.56
C ASN A 142 -0.92 -12.69 31.64
N ASN A 143 0.31 -12.98 32.05
CA ASN A 143 1.35 -11.96 32.18
C ASN A 143 1.67 -11.31 30.83
N HIS A 144 1.81 -12.11 29.78
CA HIS A 144 2.06 -11.61 28.43
C HIS A 144 0.88 -10.80 27.88
N LEU A 145 -0.35 -11.28 28.02
CA LEU A 145 -1.54 -10.54 27.58
C LEU A 145 -1.70 -9.23 28.33
N LYS A 146 -1.52 -9.22 29.66
CA LYS A 146 -1.56 -7.99 30.45
C LYS A 146 -0.53 -6.96 29.96
N SER A 147 0.70 -7.40 29.69
CA SER A 147 1.72 -6.51 29.13
C SER A 147 1.28 -5.95 27.76
N LEU A 148 0.82 -6.79 26.85
CA LEU A 148 0.41 -6.37 25.50
C LEU A 148 -0.82 -5.45 25.51
N LEU A 149 -1.77 -5.68 26.42
CA LEU A 149 -2.95 -4.84 26.67
C LEU A 149 -2.54 -3.47 27.24
N ASN A 150 -1.70 -3.46 28.29
CA ASN A 150 -1.25 -2.23 28.94
C ASN A 150 -0.48 -1.31 27.97
N MET A 151 0.23 -1.91 27.00
CA MET A 151 0.95 -1.17 25.96
C MET A 151 0.07 -0.79 24.75
N GLY A 152 -1.21 -1.19 24.75
CA GLY A 152 -2.17 -0.89 23.68
C GLY A 152 -1.85 -1.59 22.35
N LEU A 153 -1.08 -2.68 22.38
CA LEU A 153 -0.75 -3.47 21.18
C LEU A 153 -1.85 -4.49 20.87
N VAL A 154 -2.55 -4.93 21.90
CA VAL A 154 -3.67 -5.88 21.84
C VAL A 154 -4.89 -5.22 22.48
N SER A 155 -6.08 -5.56 21.98
CA SER A 155 -7.37 -5.22 22.57
C SER A 155 -8.22 -6.48 22.75
N HIS A 156 -9.26 -6.36 23.58
CA HIS A 156 -10.34 -7.32 23.60
C HIS A 156 -11.22 -7.11 22.36
N SER A 157 -11.57 -8.20 21.67
CA SER A 157 -12.51 -8.17 20.54
C SER A 157 -13.94 -8.23 21.06
N ASP A 158 -14.87 -7.50 20.42
CA ASP A 158 -16.30 -7.51 20.76
C ASP A 158 -16.92 -8.90 20.59
N GLU A 159 -16.40 -9.71 19.66
CA GLU A 159 -16.80 -11.10 19.43
C GLU A 159 -16.08 -12.11 20.38
N GLY A 160 -15.36 -11.60 21.38
CA GLY A 160 -14.59 -12.38 22.32
C GLY A 160 -13.16 -12.66 21.87
N GLY A 161 -12.30 -12.91 22.87
CA GLY A 161 -10.87 -13.10 22.68
C GLY A 161 -10.09 -11.80 22.53
N TYR A 162 -8.96 -11.88 21.83
CA TYR A 162 -7.96 -10.84 21.69
C TYR A 162 -7.65 -10.61 20.22
N GLU A 163 -7.34 -9.37 19.87
CA GLU A 163 -6.93 -8.97 18.53
C GLU A 163 -5.82 -7.91 18.57
N LEU A 164 -5.06 -7.76 17.48
CA LEU A 164 -4.11 -6.66 17.37
C LEU A 164 -4.82 -5.34 17.09
N THR A 165 -4.44 -4.32 17.85
CA THR A 165 -4.79 -2.94 17.54
C THR A 165 -4.06 -2.47 16.27
N LYS A 166 -4.49 -1.33 15.70
CA LYS A 166 -3.76 -0.69 14.58
C LYS A 166 -2.29 -0.44 14.94
N ARG A 167 -2.00 0.01 16.17
CA ARG A 167 -0.64 0.22 16.68
C ARG A 167 0.14 -1.08 16.76
N GLY A 168 -0.47 -2.14 17.31
CA GLY A 168 0.14 -3.47 17.36
C GLY A 168 0.52 -4.00 15.98
N ARG A 169 -0.35 -3.83 14.98
CA ARG A 169 -0.06 -4.22 13.59
C ARG A 169 1.10 -3.45 12.98
N ILE A 170 1.15 -2.13 13.17
CA ILE A 170 2.25 -1.30 12.67
C ILE A 170 3.58 -1.76 13.28
N LEU A 171 3.65 -1.86 14.61
CA LEU A 171 4.87 -2.26 15.31
C LEU A 171 5.35 -3.66 14.90
N THR A 172 4.42 -4.61 14.73
CA THR A 172 4.73 -5.97 14.28
C THR A 172 5.34 -5.97 12.88
N ARG A 173 4.79 -5.17 11.96
CA ARG A 173 5.33 -5.03 10.59
C ARG A 173 6.70 -4.38 10.60
N THR A 174 6.87 -3.30 11.34
CA THR A 174 8.17 -2.62 11.48
C THR A 174 9.23 -3.59 11.99
N LEU A 175 8.91 -4.38 13.02
CA LEU A 175 9.83 -5.37 13.56
C LEU A 175 10.17 -6.48 12.54
N ALA A 176 9.20 -6.94 11.76
CA ALA A 176 9.46 -7.93 10.69
C ALA A 176 10.41 -7.36 9.62
N LEU A 177 10.22 -6.10 9.23
CA LEU A 177 11.11 -5.41 8.29
C LEU A 177 12.51 -5.22 8.87
N MET A 178 12.62 -4.82 10.14
CA MET A 178 13.92 -4.70 10.82
C MET A 178 14.62 -6.06 10.92
N SER A 179 13.88 -7.14 11.23
CA SER A 179 14.42 -8.49 11.29
C SER A 179 14.91 -9.00 9.94
N GLU A 180 14.26 -8.62 8.84
CA GLU A 180 14.72 -8.94 7.49
C GLU A 180 15.97 -8.14 7.12
N ALA A 181 15.95 -6.82 7.37
CA ALA A 181 17.04 -5.92 7.05
C ALA A 181 18.32 -6.22 7.85
N LEU A 182 18.17 -6.61 9.12
CA LEU A 182 19.29 -6.92 10.03
C LEU A 182 19.64 -8.42 10.07
N GLY A 183 18.71 -9.30 9.69
CA GLY A 183 18.88 -10.75 9.75
C GLY A 183 19.59 -11.35 8.53
N GLY A 184 19.86 -10.55 7.49
CA GLY A 184 20.61 -10.96 6.30
C GLY A 184 22.12 -11.01 6.49
N GLU A 185 22.66 -10.37 7.54
CA GLU A 185 24.07 -10.44 7.91
C GLU A 185 24.18 -11.18 9.24
N GLN A 186 24.52 -12.47 9.19
CA GLN A 186 25.15 -13.12 10.33
C GLN A 186 26.49 -12.43 10.52
N ILE A 187 26.56 -11.52 11.50
CA ILE A 187 27.81 -10.98 12.01
C ILE A 187 28.42 -12.10 12.88
N ASP A 188 29.38 -12.83 12.30
CA ASP A 188 30.32 -13.69 13.03
C ASP A 188 31.27 -12.87 13.91
#